data_AF-A0A7N0ZZ01-F1
#
_entry.id   AF-A0A7N0ZZ01-F1
#
_cell.length_a   1.000
_cell.length_b   1.000
_cell.length_c   1.000
_cell.angle_alpha   90.00
_cell.angle_beta   90.00
_cell.angle_gamma   90.00
#
_symmetry.space_group_name_H-M   'P 1'
#
loop_
_entity.id
_entity.type
_entity.pdbx_description
1 polymer ?
#
loop_
_entity_poly.entity_id
_entity_poly.type
_entity_poly.pdbx_seq_one_letter_code
_entity_poly.pdbx_strand_id
1 'polypeptide(L)'
;MSGLMHPLSPAQNWLSSPSTASGLIVKQTIRVDIPVDLYPNFNFVGRLLGPRGNSLKRVEATTECRVLIRGRGSIKDPAKEEIVRGKPGYEHLNEPLHILIEAELPVEIIDARLIQARDILEDLLKPVDESQDVYKKQQLRELALINGTLRDEGSPMSAGSVSPFHNSLGMKRAKTRG
;
A
#
# COMPACT_ATOMS: atom_id res chain seq x y z
N MET A 1 -45.60 56.04 50.60
CA MET A 1 -46.11 56.15 49.22
C MET A 1 -44.95 55.75 48.32
N SER A 2 -44.83 54.45 48.01
CA SER A 2 -45.18 53.86 46.71
C SER A 2 -44.15 54.24 45.63
N GLY A 3 -43.42 53.35 44.96
CA GLY A 3 -43.46 51.90 44.90
C GLY A 3 -42.23 51.36 44.14
N LEU A 4 -41.95 50.09 44.38
CA LEU A 4 -40.94 49.25 43.72
C LEU A 4 -41.32 48.98 42.26
N MET A 5 -40.36 49.02 41.35
CA MET A 5 -40.46 48.45 40.00
C MET A 5 -39.19 47.63 39.70
N HIS A 6 -39.39 46.34 39.45
CA HIS A 6 -38.50 45.40 38.75
C HIS A 6 -39.21 45.02 37.42
N PRO A 7 -38.66 44.19 36.51
CA PRO A 7 -37.27 43.85 36.18
C PRO A 7 -37.01 43.88 34.65
N LEU A 8 -35.76 43.86 34.18
CA LEU A 8 -35.45 43.39 32.81
C LEU A 8 -34.12 42.62 32.80
N SER A 9 -34.21 41.30 32.64
CA SER A 9 -33.09 40.41 32.30
C SER A 9 -32.59 40.69 30.88
N PRO A 10 -31.27 40.69 30.63
CA PRO A 10 -30.74 40.33 29.34
C PRO A 10 -30.36 38.84 29.32
N ALA A 11 -30.80 38.20 28.27
CA ALA A 11 -30.77 36.77 27.99
C ALA A 11 -29.39 36.11 28.12
N GLN A 12 -29.42 34.87 28.59
CA GLN A 12 -28.38 33.87 28.42
C GLN A 12 -28.07 33.69 26.93
N ASN A 13 -26.95 34.24 26.47
CA ASN A 13 -26.41 33.93 25.15
C ASN A 13 -25.54 32.66 25.23
N TRP A 14 -26.17 31.49 25.27
CA TRP A 14 -25.51 30.17 25.17
C TRP A 14 -25.77 29.49 23.82
N LEU A 15 -26.07 30.26 22.76
CA LEU A 15 -26.30 29.71 21.43
C LEU A 15 -25.08 29.85 20.52
N SER A 16 -24.01 29.17 20.92
CA SER A 16 -23.03 28.64 19.96
C SER A 16 -22.94 27.15 20.24
N SER A 17 -23.95 26.39 19.82
CA SER A 17 -23.72 24.98 19.55
C SER A 17 -22.69 24.95 18.41
N PRO A 18 -21.45 24.49 18.61
CA PRO A 18 -20.71 24.03 17.45
C PRO A 18 -21.60 22.96 16.84
N SER A 19 -21.97 23.16 15.57
CA SER A 19 -22.62 22.16 14.76
C SER A 19 -22.02 20.82 15.16
N THR A 20 -22.80 19.99 15.84
CA THR A 20 -22.44 18.59 16.04
C THR A 20 -22.48 18.05 14.62
N ALA A 21 -21.36 18.19 13.90
CA ALA A 21 -20.98 17.26 12.87
C ALA A 21 -21.13 15.93 13.58
N SER A 22 -22.22 15.25 13.29
CA SER A 22 -22.56 13.99 13.90
C SER A 22 -21.43 13.06 13.55
N GLY A 23 -20.46 12.94 14.45
CA GLY A 23 -19.24 12.14 14.35
C GLY A 23 -19.55 10.65 14.43
N LEU A 24 -20.63 10.24 13.75
CA LEU A 24 -21.01 8.87 13.55
C LEU A 24 -19.98 8.29 12.59
N ILE A 25 -18.92 7.76 13.20
CA ILE A 25 -17.95 6.92 12.53
C ILE A 25 -18.68 5.63 12.19
N VAL A 26 -18.76 5.34 10.90
CA VAL A 26 -19.34 4.12 10.38
C VAL A 26 -18.24 3.29 9.76
N LYS A 27 -18.38 1.96 9.82
CA LYS A 27 -17.51 1.05 9.10
C LYS A 27 -18.23 0.58 7.84
N GLN A 28 -17.60 0.77 6.68
CA GLN A 28 -18.14 0.34 5.41
C GLN A 28 -17.07 -0.43 4.63
N THR A 29 -17.53 -1.47 3.92
CA THR A 29 -16.66 -2.37 3.18
C THR A 29 -17.18 -2.51 1.76
N ILE A 30 -16.28 -2.35 0.78
CA ILE A 30 -16.57 -2.58 -0.65
C ILE A 30 -15.72 -3.74 -1.14
N ARG A 31 -16.33 -4.58 -1.98
CA ARG A 31 -15.64 -5.66 -2.70
C ARG A 31 -15.42 -5.25 -4.15
N VAL A 32 -14.20 -5.45 -4.64
CA VAL A 32 -13.79 -5.25 -6.03
C VAL A 32 -13.25 -6.56 -6.57
N ASP A 33 -13.92 -7.15 -7.55
CA ASP A 33 -13.48 -8.40 -8.18
C ASP A 33 -12.40 -8.13 -9.23
N ILE A 34 -11.39 -9.01 -9.31
CA ILE A 34 -10.28 -8.89 -10.25
C ILE A 34 -10.50 -9.84 -11.42
N PRO A 35 -10.54 -9.36 -12.68
CA PRO A 35 -10.78 -10.19 -13.85
C PRO A 35 -9.53 -10.98 -14.26
N VAL A 36 -9.08 -11.89 -13.39
CA VAL A 36 -7.92 -12.77 -13.65
C VAL A 36 -8.15 -13.71 -14.83
N ASP A 37 -9.41 -14.10 -15.09
CA ASP A 37 -9.78 -14.97 -16.20
C ASP A 37 -9.61 -14.29 -17.56
N LEU A 38 -9.78 -12.96 -17.64
CA LEU A 38 -9.59 -12.20 -18.87
C LEU A 38 -8.11 -11.98 -19.19
N TYR A 39 -7.26 -11.89 -18.16
CA TYR A 39 -5.84 -11.57 -18.31
C TYR A 39 -4.97 -12.48 -17.42
N PRO A 40 -4.86 -13.78 -17.72
CA PRO A 40 -4.14 -14.74 -16.89
C PRO A 40 -2.62 -14.51 -16.83
N ASN A 41 -2.06 -13.82 -17.83
CA ASN A 41 -0.64 -13.50 -17.90
C ASN A 41 -0.28 -12.22 -17.12
N PHE A 42 -1.27 -11.50 -16.57
CA PHE A 42 -1.07 -10.22 -15.90
C PHE A 42 -1.03 -10.37 -14.38
N ASN A 43 0.05 -9.88 -13.77
CA ASN A 43 0.26 -9.98 -12.32
C ASN A 43 -0.40 -8.80 -11.57
N PHE A 44 -1.72 -8.86 -11.40
CA PHE A 44 -2.49 -7.82 -10.68
C PHE A 44 -1.95 -7.55 -9.27
N VAL A 45 -1.76 -8.62 -8.48
CA VAL A 45 -1.28 -8.53 -7.09
C VAL A 45 0.09 -7.84 -7.01
N GLY A 46 1.01 -8.21 -7.91
CA GLY A 46 2.35 -7.63 -7.97
C GLY A 46 2.32 -6.14 -8.31
N ARG A 47 1.47 -5.72 -9.26
CA ARG A 47 1.28 -4.32 -9.62
C ARG A 47 0.63 -3.51 -8.50
N LEU A 48 -0.32 -4.10 -7.77
CA LEU A 48 -1.02 -3.45 -6.66
C LEU A 48 -0.09 -3.21 -5.46
N LEU A 49 0.63 -4.25 -5.01
CA LEU A 49 1.59 -4.13 -3.90
C LEU A 49 2.77 -3.23 -4.28
N GLY A 50 3.31 -3.41 -5.48
CA GLY A 50 4.53 -2.75 -5.92
C GLY A 50 5.75 -3.12 -5.05
N PRO A 51 6.84 -2.33 -5.09
CA PRO A 51 8.08 -2.65 -4.40
C PRO A 51 7.85 -2.73 -2.89
N ARG A 52 8.10 -3.92 -2.30
CA ARG A 52 7.94 -4.19 -0.86
C ARG A 52 6.54 -3.86 -0.30
N GLY A 53 5.50 -3.79 -1.14
CA GLY A 53 4.16 -3.39 -0.70
C GLY A 53 3.96 -1.88 -0.54
N ASN A 54 4.93 -1.05 -0.91
CA ASN A 54 4.85 0.40 -0.75
C ASN A 54 3.73 1.04 -1.57
N SER A 55 3.41 0.50 -2.75
CA SER A 55 2.39 1.10 -3.62
C SER A 55 1.01 0.99 -2.98
N LEU A 56 0.64 -0.20 -2.53
CA LEU A 56 -0.60 -0.43 -1.80
C LEU A 56 -0.66 0.43 -0.53
N LYS A 57 0.44 0.47 0.23
CA LYS A 57 0.52 1.26 1.47
C LYS A 57 0.33 2.77 1.23
N ARG A 58 0.81 3.29 0.09
CA ARG A 58 0.57 4.69 -0.30
C ARG A 58 -0.90 4.93 -0.64
N VAL A 59 -1.56 4.00 -1.33
CA VAL A 59 -2.99 4.09 -1.63
C VAL A 59 -3.78 4.11 -0.33
N GLU A 60 -3.55 3.14 0.56
CA GLU A 60 -4.19 3.08 1.89
C GLU A 60 -3.99 4.37 2.70
N ALA A 61 -2.76 4.91 2.72
CA ALA A 61 -2.45 6.14 3.44
C ALA A 61 -3.10 7.40 2.83
N THR A 62 -3.32 7.41 1.50
CA THR A 62 -3.93 8.56 0.80
C THR A 62 -5.44 8.56 0.94
N THR A 63 -6.06 7.38 0.92
CA THR A 63 -7.52 7.23 0.96
C THR A 63 -8.05 7.00 2.37
N GLU A 64 -7.18 6.81 3.36
CA GLU A 64 -7.54 6.47 4.75
C GLU A 64 -8.41 5.20 4.81
N CYS A 65 -8.18 4.29 3.86
CA CYS A 65 -8.89 3.01 3.74
C CYS A 65 -7.90 1.88 3.96
N ARG A 66 -8.40 0.74 4.45
CA ARG A 66 -7.67 -0.51 4.57
C ARG A 66 -8.00 -1.41 3.39
N VAL A 67 -6.98 -1.88 2.69
CA VAL A 67 -7.12 -2.69 1.48
C VAL A 67 -6.61 -4.10 1.73
N LEU A 68 -7.49 -5.09 1.57
CA LEU A 68 -7.20 -6.51 1.80
C LEU A 68 -7.34 -7.29 0.50
N ILE A 69 -6.27 -7.91 0.05
CA ILE A 69 -6.29 -8.82 -1.09
C ILE A 69 -6.68 -10.21 -0.59
N ARG A 70 -7.73 -10.78 -1.18
CA ARG A 70 -8.33 -12.07 -0.82
C ARG A 70 -8.65 -12.86 -2.08
N GLY A 71 -9.09 -14.11 -1.93
CA GLY A 71 -9.33 -15.00 -3.07
C GLY A 71 -8.16 -15.91 -3.42
N ARG A 72 -8.41 -16.78 -4.39
CA ARG A 72 -7.47 -17.70 -5.01
C ARG A 72 -6.37 -16.95 -5.78
N GLY A 73 -5.11 -17.30 -5.55
CA GLY A 73 -3.95 -16.60 -6.13
C GLY A 73 -3.51 -15.36 -5.36
N SER A 74 -4.09 -15.11 -4.17
CA SER A 74 -3.61 -14.05 -3.27
C SER A 74 -2.25 -14.40 -2.65
N ILE A 75 -1.91 -15.68 -2.58
CA ILE A 75 -0.62 -16.17 -2.07
C ILE A 75 0.32 -16.42 -3.26
N LYS A 76 1.54 -15.88 -3.17
CA LYS A 76 2.57 -16.02 -4.21
C LYS A 76 2.86 -17.48 -4.58
N ASP A 77 2.89 -18.35 -3.58
CA ASP A 77 3.20 -19.78 -3.74
C ASP A 77 1.90 -20.61 -3.81
N PRO A 78 1.49 -21.12 -4.98
CA PRO A 78 0.23 -21.87 -5.11
C PRO A 78 0.23 -23.18 -4.32
N ALA A 79 1.39 -23.83 -4.19
CA ALA A 79 1.53 -25.03 -3.36
C ALA A 79 1.24 -24.76 -1.87
N LYS A 80 1.67 -23.59 -1.36
CA LYS A 80 1.35 -23.20 0.02
C LYS A 80 -0.12 -22.85 0.15
N GLU A 81 -0.68 -22.16 -0.86
CA GLU A 81 -2.09 -21.81 -0.91
C GLU A 81 -2.97 -23.04 -0.75
N GLU A 82 -2.70 -24.12 -1.49
CA GLU A 82 -3.47 -25.36 -1.42
C GLU A 82 -3.38 -26.04 -0.06
N ILE A 83 -2.22 -25.98 0.61
CA ILE A 83 -2.02 -26.57 1.95
C ILE A 83 -2.78 -25.80 3.04
N VAL A 84 -2.94 -24.47 2.89
CA VAL A 84 -3.67 -23.64 3.85
C VAL A 84 -5.14 -23.47 3.50
N ARG A 85 -5.54 -23.86 2.28
CA ARG A 85 -6.94 -23.86 1.83
C ARG A 85 -7.78 -24.74 2.76
N GLY A 86 -8.87 -24.16 3.27
CA GLY A 86 -9.76 -24.84 4.22
C GLY A 86 -9.33 -24.75 5.70
N LYS A 87 -8.22 -24.07 6.01
CA LYS A 87 -7.89 -23.70 7.40
C LYS A 87 -8.74 -22.52 7.87
N PRO A 88 -9.05 -22.43 9.18
CA PRO A 88 -9.75 -21.26 9.72
C PRO A 88 -8.95 -19.98 9.40
N GLY A 89 -9.63 -18.98 8.83
CA GLY A 89 -9.02 -17.73 8.37
C GLY A 89 -8.56 -17.72 6.90
N TYR A 90 -8.60 -18.86 6.19
CA TYR A 90 -8.23 -19.00 4.77
C TYR A 90 -9.40 -19.47 3.88
N GLU A 91 -10.63 -19.37 4.37
CA GLU A 91 -11.84 -19.77 3.62
C GLU A 91 -12.01 -18.98 2.31
N HIS A 92 -11.53 -17.74 2.30
CA HIS A 92 -11.52 -16.87 1.13
C HIS A 92 -10.70 -17.43 -0.04
N LEU A 93 -9.82 -18.43 0.15
CA LEU A 93 -9.07 -19.05 -0.95
C LEU A 93 -9.96 -19.86 -1.92
N ASN A 94 -11.21 -20.14 -1.54
CA ASN A 94 -12.21 -20.73 -2.45
C ASN A 94 -12.85 -19.70 -3.40
N GLU A 95 -12.79 -18.43 -3.07
CA GLU A 95 -13.37 -17.36 -3.86
C GLU A 95 -12.40 -16.90 -4.97
N PRO A 96 -12.91 -16.34 -6.08
CA PRO A 96 -12.04 -15.70 -7.08
C PRO A 96 -11.22 -14.57 -6.45
N LEU A 97 -10.10 -14.22 -7.09
CA LEU A 97 -9.24 -13.13 -6.63
C LEU A 97 -10.04 -11.82 -6.54
N HIS A 98 -10.07 -11.22 -5.35
CA HIS A 98 -10.82 -9.99 -5.10
C HIS A 98 -10.14 -9.13 -4.04
N ILE A 99 -10.49 -7.85 -4.02
CA ILE A 99 -9.99 -6.86 -3.07
C ILE A 99 -11.15 -6.42 -2.19
N LEU A 100 -10.92 -6.37 -0.88
CA LEU A 100 -11.83 -5.76 0.09
C LEU A 100 -11.25 -4.43 0.53
N ILE A 101 -12.03 -3.37 0.40
CA ILE A 101 -11.68 -2.03 0.85
C ILE A 101 -12.55 -1.75 2.07
N GLU A 102 -11.94 -1.65 3.25
CA GLU A 102 -12.62 -1.28 4.49
C GLU A 102 -12.26 0.16 4.87
N ALA A 103 -13.26 0.98 5.16
CA ALA A 103 -13.06 2.32 5.70
C ALA A 103 -13.81 2.45 7.02
N GLU A 104 -13.23 3.18 7.96
CA GLU A 104 -13.84 3.51 9.24
C GLU A 104 -13.71 5.03 9.44
N LEU A 105 -14.71 5.75 8.96
CA LEU A 105 -14.70 7.21 8.81
C LEU A 105 -16.09 7.78 9.09
N PRO A 106 -16.21 9.10 9.32
CA PRO A 106 -17.52 9.75 9.42
C PRO A 106 -18.38 9.48 8.19
N VAL A 107 -19.67 9.23 8.41
CA VAL A 107 -20.66 8.93 7.35
C VAL A 107 -20.68 9.96 6.21
N GLU A 108 -20.31 11.21 6.50
CA GLU A 108 -20.28 12.31 5.52
C GLU A 108 -19.18 12.15 4.47
N ILE A 109 -18.07 11.49 4.81
CA ILE A 109 -16.90 11.37 3.93
C ILE A 109 -16.57 9.93 3.51
N ILE A 110 -17.11 8.93 4.23
CA ILE A 110 -16.75 7.53 4.01
C ILE A 110 -17.04 7.06 2.59
N ASP A 111 -18.19 7.43 2.03
CA ASP A 111 -18.56 7.07 0.66
C ASP A 111 -17.58 7.69 -0.34
N ALA A 112 -17.23 8.97 -0.17
CA ALA A 112 -16.28 9.65 -1.05
C ALA A 112 -14.88 9.00 -0.99
N ARG A 113 -14.42 8.61 0.20
CA ARG A 113 -13.13 7.92 0.38
C ARG A 113 -13.11 6.52 -0.21
N LEU A 114 -14.19 5.78 -0.01
CA LEU A 114 -14.36 4.45 -0.59
C LEU A 114 -14.40 4.47 -2.11
N ILE A 115 -15.13 5.42 -2.70
CA ILE A 115 -15.17 5.61 -4.15
C ILE A 115 -13.78 6.00 -4.68
N GLN A 116 -13.09 6.92 -4.01
CA GLN A 116 -11.72 7.30 -4.38
C GLN A 116 -10.76 6.10 -4.36
N ALA A 117 -10.81 5.27 -3.30
CA ALA A 117 -10.00 4.07 -3.21
C ALA A 117 -10.35 3.07 -4.31
N ARG A 118 -11.65 2.87 -4.59
CA ARG A 118 -12.14 2.02 -5.67
C ARG A 118 -11.60 2.48 -7.02
N ASP A 119 -11.71 3.76 -7.36
CA ASP A 119 -11.27 4.28 -8.65
C ASP A 119 -9.77 4.10 -8.87
N ILE A 120 -8.95 4.36 -7.85
CA ILE A 120 -7.49 4.14 -7.90
C ILE A 120 -7.19 2.65 -8.14
N LEU A 121 -7.87 1.76 -7.42
CA LEU A 121 -7.67 0.32 -7.55
C LEU A 121 -8.15 -0.17 -8.92
N GLU A 122 -9.31 0.27 -9.40
CA GLU A 122 -9.82 -0.09 -10.73
C GLU A 122 -8.89 0.36 -11.85
N ASP A 123 -8.26 1.54 -11.73
CA ASP A 123 -7.26 2.00 -12.68
C ASP A 123 -6.00 1.12 -12.69
N LEU A 124 -5.56 0.66 -11.50
CA LEU A 124 -4.46 -0.30 -11.37
C LEU A 124 -4.81 -1.70 -11.91
N LEU A 125 -6.09 -2.07 -11.88
CA LEU A 125 -6.61 -3.33 -12.43
C LEU A 125 -6.83 -3.29 -13.94
N LYS A 126 -6.72 -2.14 -14.61
CA LYS A 126 -6.75 -2.10 -16.07
C LYS A 126 -5.40 -2.58 -16.62
N PRO A 127 -5.37 -3.69 -17.38
CA PRO A 127 -4.16 -4.11 -18.05
C PRO A 127 -3.82 -3.06 -19.10
N VAL A 128 -2.68 -2.40 -18.90
CA VAL A 128 -2.08 -1.48 -19.87
C VAL A 128 -0.93 -2.21 -20.50
N ASP A 129 -0.73 -1.98 -21.79
CA ASP A 129 0.40 -2.51 -22.55
C ASP A 129 1.73 -2.20 -21.83
N GLU A 130 2.62 -3.19 -21.65
CA GLU A 130 3.86 -3.02 -20.87
C GLU A 130 4.75 -1.88 -21.39
N SER A 131 4.66 -1.61 -22.70
CA SER A 131 5.33 -0.51 -23.37
C SER A 131 4.88 0.87 -22.85
N GLN A 132 3.60 1.00 -22.51
CA GLN A 132 2.95 2.22 -22.01
C GLN A 132 2.77 2.24 -20.48
N ASP A 133 3.10 1.15 -19.79
CA ASP A 133 2.96 1.02 -18.34
C ASP A 133 4.07 1.79 -17.59
N VAL A 134 3.93 3.12 -17.56
CA VAL A 134 4.81 4.04 -16.83
C VAL A 134 4.81 3.72 -15.33
N TYR A 135 3.68 3.26 -14.79
CA TYR A 135 3.54 2.92 -13.38
C TYR A 135 4.42 1.73 -13.00
N LYS A 136 4.37 0.65 -13.78
CA LYS A 136 5.24 -0.53 -13.60
C LYS A 136 6.72 -0.17 -13.76
N LYS A 137 7.07 0.66 -14.75
CA LYS A 137 8.46 1.15 -14.92
C LYS A 137 8.95 1.93 -13.70
N GLN A 138 8.11 2.78 -13.13
CA GLN A 138 8.43 3.54 -11.93
C GLN A 138 8.61 2.63 -10.71
N GLN A 139 7.75 1.63 -10.54
CA GLN A 139 7.87 0.63 -9.47
C GLN A 139 9.16 -0.21 -9.59
N LEU A 140 9.51 -0.66 -10.80
CA LEU A 140 10.76 -1.39 -11.07
C LEU A 140 11.99 -0.54 -10.78
N ARG A 141 11.95 0.75 -11.14
CA ARG A 141 13.01 1.71 -10.83
C ARG A 141 13.18 1.91 -9.32
N GLU A 142 12.08 2.11 -8.59
CA GLU A 142 12.08 2.22 -7.13
C GLU A 142 12.63 0.92 -6.49
N LEU A 143 12.22 -0.25 -7.00
CA LEU A 143 12.73 -1.54 -6.52
C LEU A 143 14.24 -1.69 -6.74
N ALA A 144 14.76 -1.30 -7.91
CA ALA A 144 16.18 -1.38 -8.24
C ALA A 144 17.03 -0.46 -7.37
N LEU A 145 16.49 0.71 -7.01
CA LEU A 145 17.11 1.64 -6.06
C LEU A 145 17.14 1.04 -4.64
N ILE A 146 16.02 0.48 -4.17
CA ILE A 146 15.92 -0.16 -2.85
C ILE A 146 16.87 -1.37 -2.72
N ASN A 147 17.01 -2.16 -3.78
CA ASN A 147 17.92 -3.31 -3.79
C ASN A 147 19.40 -2.92 -3.93
N GLY A 148 19.73 -1.63 -4.08
CA GLY A 148 21.10 -1.15 -4.25
C GLY A 148 21.75 -1.57 -5.58
N THR A 149 20.96 -2.11 -6.51
CA THR A 149 21.43 -2.55 -7.84
C THR A 149 21.44 -1.41 -8.87
N LEU A 150 20.71 -0.32 -8.61
CA LEU A 150 20.79 0.89 -9.40
C LEU A 150 22.01 1.71 -8.92
N ARG A 151 23.14 1.52 -9.59
CA ARG A 151 24.26 2.47 -9.52
C ARG A 151 23.79 3.74 -10.23
N ASP A 152 23.70 4.83 -9.49
CA ASP A 152 23.47 6.16 -10.04
C ASP A 152 24.61 6.48 -11.03
N GLU A 153 24.30 6.46 -12.34
CA GLU A 153 25.17 6.91 -13.43
C GLU A 153 25.20 8.46 -13.46
N GLY A 154 25.44 9.06 -12.29
CA GLY A 154 25.39 10.51 -12.06
C GLY A 154 26.43 11.03 -11.06
N SER A 155 27.28 10.17 -10.48
CA SER A 155 28.46 10.62 -9.74
C SER A 155 29.71 10.58 -10.62
N PRO A 156 30.35 11.73 -10.95
CA PRO A 156 31.66 11.70 -11.56
C PRO A 156 32.62 10.99 -10.60
N MET A 157 33.39 10.09 -11.20
CA MET A 157 34.41 9.26 -10.59
C MET A 157 35.14 9.95 -9.43
N SER A 158 34.81 9.58 -8.19
CA SER A 158 35.81 9.63 -7.12
C SER A 158 36.69 8.38 -7.24
N ALA A 159 37.47 8.36 -8.32
CA ALA A 159 38.66 7.53 -8.42
C ALA A 159 39.69 8.09 -7.44
N GLY A 160 39.76 7.52 -6.24
CA GLY A 160 40.66 8.06 -5.23
C GLY A 160 40.58 7.43 -3.85
N SER A 161 40.59 6.10 -3.76
CA SER A 161 41.13 5.46 -2.55
C SER A 161 42.28 4.56 -2.95
N VAL A 162 43.46 5.17 -3.01
CA VAL A 162 44.75 4.50 -2.93
C VAL A 162 44.83 3.80 -1.58
N SER A 163 44.56 2.50 -1.54
CA SER A 163 44.87 1.66 -0.38
C SER A 163 46.25 1.03 -0.56
N PRO A 164 47.25 1.36 0.30
CA PRO A 164 48.60 0.83 0.19
C PRO A 164 48.74 -0.42 1.06
N PHE A 165 48.34 -1.59 0.56
CA PHE A 165 48.85 -2.86 1.08
C PHE A 165 49.24 -3.79 -0.07
N HIS A 166 50.53 -3.77 -0.32
CA HIS A 166 51.30 -4.66 -1.19
C HIS A 166 51.08 -6.12 -0.78
N ASN A 167 50.39 -6.92 -1.60
CA ASN A 167 50.39 -8.37 -1.46
C ASN A 167 51.46 -8.96 -2.39
N SER A 168 52.65 -9.17 -1.83
CA SER A 168 53.75 -9.84 -2.52
C SER A 168 53.47 -11.33 -2.63
N LEU A 169 53.37 -11.79 -3.86
CA LEU A 169 53.46 -13.20 -4.24
C LEU A 169 54.79 -13.79 -3.77
N GLY A 170 54.75 -14.84 -2.95
CA GLY A 170 55.86 -15.79 -2.96
C GLY A 170 56.09 -16.53 -1.65
N MET A 171 55.50 -17.72 -1.52
CA MET A 171 56.17 -18.86 -0.87
C MET A 171 55.76 -20.16 -1.58
N LYS A 172 56.69 -20.68 -2.37
CA LYS A 172 56.63 -21.98 -3.05
C LYS A 172 56.83 -23.07 -1.98
N ARG A 173 55.87 -23.96 -1.77
CA ARG A 173 56.06 -25.15 -0.92
C ARG A 173 56.78 -26.24 -1.70
N ALA A 174 58.01 -26.53 -1.32
CA ALA A 174 58.85 -27.59 -1.87
C ALA A 174 58.39 -28.99 -1.42
N LYS A 175 58.79 -29.99 -2.21
CA LYS A 175 58.46 -31.41 -2.15
C LYS A 175 59.72 -32.17 -1.75
N THR A 176 59.71 -33.00 -0.72
CA THR A 176 60.71 -34.07 -0.53
C THR A 176 60.13 -35.31 0.16
N ARG A 177 60.48 -36.46 -0.40
CA ARG A 177 60.32 -37.83 0.13
C ARG A 177 61.32 -38.07 1.28
N GLY A 178 60.97 -39.02 2.14
CA GLY A 178 61.83 -39.69 3.11
C GLY A 178 60.99 -40.74 3.82
#